data_AF-A0AAX6NCY6-F1
#
_entry.id   AF-A0AAX6NCY6-F1
#
_cell.length_a   1.000
_cell.length_b   1.000
_cell.length_c   1.000
_cell.angle_alpha   90.00
_cell.angle_beta   90.00
_cell.angle_gamma   90.00
#
_symmetry.space_group_name_H-M   'P 1'
#
loop_
_entity.id
_entity.type
_entity.pdbx_description
1 polymer ?
#
loop_
_entity_poly.entity_id
_entity_poly.type
_entity_poly.pdbx_seq_one_letter_code
_entity_poly.pdbx_strand_id
1 'polypeptide(L)'
;MYDFIIPQELNIADRIGKFTFAQWGFLAGGMLVIMTMLISKNIPMWVSILVGVPVVVLCLFLAFFRKYDMPMYEYLIVLMVYKTLPQEMIYSATESEIELDEFDDNAEVEENLIIA
;
A
#
# COMPACT_ATOMS: atom_id res chain seq x y z
N MET A 1 30.93 -29.21 -9.02
CA MET A 1 29.94 -28.36 -8.32
C MET A 1 28.67 -29.18 -8.27
N TYR A 2 28.26 -29.65 -7.09
CA TYR A 2 27.00 -30.39 -6.97
C TYR A 2 25.89 -29.36 -6.89
N ASP A 3 25.05 -29.28 -7.93
CA ASP A 3 23.83 -28.48 -7.87
C ASP A 3 22.88 -29.17 -6.89
N PHE A 4 22.65 -28.52 -5.75
CA PHE A 4 21.73 -28.99 -4.74
C PHE A 4 20.31 -28.82 -5.28
N ILE A 5 19.73 -29.89 -5.81
CA ILE A 5 18.34 -29.89 -6.30
C ILE A 5 17.43 -29.81 -5.07
N ILE A 6 16.84 -28.64 -4.84
CA ILE A 6 15.89 -28.44 -3.74
C ILE A 6 14.70 -29.38 -4.00
N PRO A 7 14.35 -30.26 -3.05
CA PRO A 7 13.25 -31.18 -3.23
C PRO A 7 11.95 -30.40 -3.43
N GLN A 8 11.15 -30.81 -4.42
CA GLN A 8 9.95 -30.09 -4.86
C GLN A 8 8.93 -29.87 -3.74
N GLU A 9 8.99 -30.70 -2.70
CA GLU A 9 8.20 -30.64 -1.48
C GLU A 9 8.51 -29.43 -0.56
N LEU A 10 9.76 -28.92 -0.55
CA LEU A 10 10.05 -27.60 0.05
C LEU A 10 9.48 -26.44 -0.79
N ASN A 11 9.26 -26.66 -2.08
CA ASN A 11 8.61 -25.73 -3.00
C ASN A 11 7.07 -25.90 -3.04
N ILE A 12 6.49 -26.81 -2.25
CA ILE A 12 5.02 -26.91 -2.10
C ILE A 12 4.50 -25.86 -1.13
N ALA A 13 5.28 -25.52 -0.09
CA ALA A 13 4.93 -24.50 0.89
C ALA A 13 4.77 -23.10 0.25
N ASP A 14 5.52 -22.80 -0.80
CA ASP A 14 5.41 -21.54 -1.56
C ASP A 14 4.28 -21.56 -2.61
N ARG A 15 3.63 -22.73 -2.80
CA ARG A 15 2.59 -22.97 -3.82
C ARG A 15 1.18 -22.86 -3.29
N ILE A 16 0.99 -23.03 -1.97
CA ILE A 16 -0.26 -22.66 -1.32
C ILE A 16 -0.28 -21.13 -1.30
N GLY A 17 -1.13 -20.55 -2.16
CA GLY A 17 -1.29 -19.11 -2.28
C GLY A 17 -1.42 -18.49 -0.89
N LYS A 18 -0.58 -17.49 -0.62
CA LYS A 18 -0.44 -16.79 0.66
C LYS A 18 -1.76 -16.13 1.04
N PHE A 19 -2.72 -16.93 1.52
CA PHE A 19 -4.01 -16.44 1.95
C PHE A 19 -3.77 -15.72 3.27
N THR A 20 -3.75 -14.39 3.20
CA THR A 20 -3.28 -13.59 4.34
C THR A 20 -4.35 -13.57 5.42
N PHE A 21 -3.95 -13.44 6.69
CA PHE A 21 -4.91 -13.24 7.78
C PHE A 21 -5.81 -12.02 7.54
N ALA A 22 -5.32 -11.00 6.83
CA ALA A 22 -6.12 -9.85 6.43
C ALA A 22 -7.22 -10.22 5.43
N GLN A 23 -6.92 -11.08 4.43
CA GLN A 23 -7.93 -11.59 3.48
C GLN A 23 -9.03 -12.39 4.18
N TRP A 24 -8.67 -13.18 5.19
CA TRP A 24 -9.64 -13.84 6.08
C TRP A 24 -10.50 -12.83 6.82
N GLY A 25 -9.92 -11.74 7.33
CA GLY A 25 -10.65 -10.66 7.96
C GLY A 25 -11.70 -10.02 7.04
N PHE A 26 -11.36 -9.73 5.78
CA PHE A 26 -12.30 -9.17 4.81
C PHE A 26 -13.42 -10.14 4.43
N LEU A 27 -13.11 -11.43 4.26
CA LEU A 27 -14.10 -12.45 3.97
C LEU A 27 -15.03 -12.71 5.15
N ALA A 28 -14.47 -12.93 6.34
CA ALA A 28 -15.23 -13.11 7.56
C ALA A 28 -16.10 -11.89 7.85
N GLY A 29 -15.55 -10.68 7.70
CA GLY A 29 -16.28 -9.42 7.86
C GLY A 29 -17.44 -9.29 6.89
N GLY A 30 -17.22 -9.51 5.58
CA GLY A 30 -18.28 -9.47 4.57
C GLY A 30 -19.38 -10.50 4.84
N MET A 31 -19.00 -11.70 5.26
CA MET A 31 -19.95 -12.76 5.64
C MET A 31 -20.77 -12.37 6.88
N LEU A 32 -20.14 -11.76 7.88
CA LEU A 32 -20.81 -11.31 9.11
C LEU A 32 -21.83 -10.21 8.80
N VAL A 33 -21.50 -9.27 7.91
CA VAL A 33 -22.43 -8.21 7.47
C VAL A 33 -23.65 -8.79 6.78
N ILE A 34 -23.49 -9.75 5.87
CA ILE A 34 -24.63 -10.42 5.24
C ILE A 34 -25.45 -11.20 6.27
N MET A 35 -24.81 -11.97 7.15
CA MET A 35 -25.52 -12.75 8.16
C MET A 35 -26.35 -11.85 9.08
N THR A 36 -25.77 -10.73 9.55
CA THR A 36 -26.49 -9.79 10.41
C THR A 36 -27.67 -9.13 9.69
N MET A 37 -27.53 -8.82 8.40
CA MET A 37 -28.63 -8.30 7.57
C MET A 37 -29.74 -9.33 7.30
N LEU A 38 -29.40 -10.62 7.16
CA LEU A 38 -30.39 -11.68 6.92
C LEU A 38 -31.12 -12.12 8.21
N ILE A 39 -30.44 -12.08 9.36
CA ILE A 39 -31.02 -12.48 10.65
C ILE A 39 -31.87 -11.35 11.27
N SER A 40 -31.58 -10.10 10.92
CA SER A 40 -32.31 -8.94 11.47
C SER A 40 -33.77 -8.93 11.03
N LYS A 41 -34.70 -9.11 12.00
CA LYS A 41 -36.15 -9.02 11.77
C LYS A 41 -36.62 -7.66 11.26
N ASN A 42 -35.81 -6.62 11.43
CA ASN A 42 -36.15 -5.25 11.05
C ASN A 42 -35.87 -4.94 9.57
N ILE A 43 -35.13 -5.81 8.87
CA ILE A 43 -34.71 -5.55 7.49
C ILE A 43 -35.44 -6.53 6.56
N PRO A 44 -36.20 -6.04 5.57
CA PRO A 44 -36.85 -6.92 4.61
C PRO A 44 -35.80 -7.63 3.74
N MET A 45 -36.05 -8.91 3.45
CA MET A 45 -35.11 -9.79 2.74
C MET A 45 -34.58 -9.19 1.42
N TRP A 46 -35.44 -8.49 0.68
CA TRP A 46 -35.07 -7.83 -0.57
C TRP A 46 -34.01 -6.75 -0.38
N VAL A 47 -34.10 -5.96 0.69
CA VAL A 47 -33.09 -4.93 1.02
C VAL A 47 -31.79 -5.58 1.45
N SER A 48 -31.86 -6.65 2.24
CA SER A 48 -30.66 -7.41 2.64
C SER A 48 -29.92 -7.99 1.44
N ILE A 49 -30.63 -8.46 0.41
CA ILE A 49 -30.01 -8.97 -0.82
C ILE A 49 -29.46 -7.81 -1.66
N LEU A 50 -30.24 -6.75 -1.86
CA LEU A 50 -29.86 -5.58 -2.66
C LEU A 50 -28.57 -4.93 -2.14
N VAL A 51 -28.41 -4.85 -0.81
CA VAL A 51 -27.23 -4.24 -0.17
C VAL A 51 -26.15 -5.27 0.16
N GLY A 52 -26.53 -6.48 0.55
CA GLY A 52 -25.58 -7.53 0.93
C GLY A 52 -24.71 -8.01 -0.23
N VAL A 53 -25.31 -8.24 -1.40
CA VAL A 53 -24.58 -8.67 -2.60
C VAL A 53 -23.45 -7.71 -2.98
N PRO A 54 -23.68 -6.39 -3.16
CA PRO A 54 -22.60 -5.47 -3.49
C PRO A 54 -21.55 -5.37 -2.38
N VAL A 55 -21.93 -5.50 -1.11
CA VAL A 55 -20.96 -5.54 0.00
C VAL A 55 -20.02 -6.74 -0.12
N VAL A 56 -20.54 -7.94 -0.40
CA VAL A 56 -19.68 -9.12 -0.57
C VAL A 56 -18.81 -9.02 -1.82
N VAL A 57 -19.35 -8.50 -2.93
CA VAL A 57 -18.55 -8.23 -4.14
C VAL A 57 -17.41 -7.28 -3.82
N LEU A 58 -17.66 -6.23 -3.02
CA LEU A 58 -16.65 -5.27 -2.59
C LEU A 58 -15.60 -5.92 -1.67
N CYS A 59 -16.00 -6.75 -0.71
CA CYS A 59 -15.08 -7.50 0.14
C CYS A 59 -14.19 -8.45 -0.67
N LEU A 60 -14.77 -9.17 -1.64
CA LEU A 60 -14.01 -10.05 -2.54
C LEU A 60 -13.03 -9.25 -3.39
N PHE A 61 -13.46 -8.11 -3.92
CA PHE A 61 -12.60 -7.21 -4.69
C PHE A 61 -11.42 -6.71 -3.84
N LEU A 62 -11.66 -6.26 -2.60
CA LEU A 62 -10.61 -5.82 -1.69
C LEU A 62 -9.62 -6.93 -1.33
N ALA A 63 -10.11 -8.15 -1.15
CA ALA A 63 -9.29 -9.28 -0.72
C ALA A 63 -8.44 -9.87 -1.86
N PHE A 64 -9.02 -10.03 -3.06
CA PHE A 64 -8.41 -10.81 -4.14
C PHE A 64 -7.94 -10.00 -5.34
N PHE A 65 -8.49 -8.80 -5.58
CA PHE A 65 -8.00 -7.99 -6.67
C PHE A 65 -6.61 -7.46 -6.31
N ARG A 66 -5.67 -7.59 -7.24
CA ARG A 66 -4.27 -7.19 -7.04
C ARG A 66 -3.93 -6.03 -7.96
N LYS A 67 -3.25 -5.03 -7.41
CA LYS A 67 -2.72 -3.88 -8.14
C LYS A 67 -1.27 -3.68 -7.73
N TYR A 68 -0.35 -3.63 -8.70
CA TYR A 68 1.09 -3.56 -8.42
C TYR A 68 1.57 -4.68 -7.46
N ASP A 69 1.18 -5.93 -7.75
CA ASP A 69 1.49 -7.14 -6.96
C ASP A 69 0.96 -7.22 -5.52
N MET A 70 0.36 -6.16 -5.00
CA MET A 70 -0.29 -6.12 -3.68
C MET A 70 -1.82 -6.24 -3.78
N PRO A 71 -2.49 -6.84 -2.78
CA PRO A 71 -3.95 -6.84 -2.70
C PRO A 71 -4.51 -5.43 -2.54
N MET A 72 -5.74 -5.20 -3.02
CA MET A 72 -6.33 -3.86 -3.06
C MET A 72 -6.48 -3.20 -1.69
N TYR A 73 -6.77 -3.96 -0.63
CA TYR A 73 -6.84 -3.37 0.71
C TYR A 73 -5.51 -2.72 1.12
N GLU A 74 -4.38 -3.35 0.79
CA GLU A 74 -3.04 -2.88 1.13
C GLU A 74 -2.70 -1.64 0.32
N TYR A 75 -2.98 -1.68 -0.99
CA TYR A 75 -2.84 -0.51 -1.86
C TYR A 75 -3.61 0.71 -1.34
N LEU A 76 -4.86 0.52 -0.88
CA LEU A 76 -5.67 1.63 -0.37
C LEU A 76 -5.12 2.20 0.94
N ILE A 77 -4.59 1.36 1.83
CA ILE A 77 -3.94 1.81 3.06
C ILE A 77 -2.70 2.64 2.72
N VAL A 78 -1.82 2.13 1.85
CA VAL A 78 -0.62 2.86 1.42
C VAL A 78 -0.98 4.19 0.76
N LEU A 79 -2.00 4.21 -0.09
CA LEU A 79 -2.48 5.42 -0.75
C LEU A 79 -3.03 6.44 0.26
N MET A 80 -3.78 5.97 1.26
CA MET A 80 -4.31 6.82 2.33
C MET A 80 -3.17 7.44 3.14
N VAL A 81 -2.24 6.60 3.61
CA VAL A 81 -1.04 7.01 4.34
C VAL A 81 -0.28 8.06 3.53
N TYR A 82 0.06 7.76 2.28
CA TYR A 82 0.77 8.69 1.39
C TYR A 82 0.08 10.05 1.24
N LYS A 83 -1.26 10.09 1.17
CA LYS A 83 -2.00 11.35 1.07
C LYS A 83 -2.08 12.13 2.39
N THR A 84 -2.03 11.44 3.52
CA THR A 84 -2.15 12.07 4.84
C THR A 84 -0.82 12.50 5.43
N LEU A 85 0.29 11.85 5.06
CA LEU A 85 1.61 12.25 5.51
C LEU A 85 2.02 13.54 4.81
N PRO A 86 2.53 14.55 5.55
CA PRO A 86 3.09 15.72 4.92
C PRO A 86 4.33 15.31 4.11
N GLN A 87 4.42 15.77 2.86
CA GLN A 87 5.54 15.46 1.97
C GLN A 87 6.76 16.31 2.32
N GLU A 88 7.29 16.14 3.53
CA GLU A 88 8.44 16.90 4.03
C GLU A 88 9.78 16.27 3.61
N MET A 89 9.76 15.13 2.93
CA MET A 89 10.96 14.39 2.53
C MET A 89 11.18 14.32 1.01
N ILE A 90 10.73 15.33 0.27
CA ILE A 90 11.40 15.65 -0.99
C ILE A 90 12.48 16.66 -0.60
N TYR A 91 13.73 16.21 -0.57
CA TYR A 91 14.88 17.11 -0.48
C TYR A 91 14.64 18.23 -1.50
N SER A 92 14.45 19.43 -0.98
CA SER A 92 14.42 20.64 -1.78
C SER A 92 15.79 20.74 -2.45
N ALA A 93 15.92 20.28 -3.69
CA ALA A 93 17.07 20.57 -4.52
C ALA A 93 17.27 22.09 -4.73
N THR A 94 16.28 22.90 -4.31
CA THR A 94 16.39 24.36 -4.23
C THR A 94 17.38 24.82 -3.17
N GLU A 95 17.59 24.07 -2.07
CA GLU A 95 18.53 24.48 -1.01
C GLU A 95 19.99 24.22 -1.41
N SER A 96 20.23 23.18 -2.23
CA SER A 96 21.56 22.90 -2.79
C SER A 96 22.02 23.89 -3.86
N GLU A 97 21.11 24.54 -4.58
CA GLU A 97 21.49 25.62 -5.52
C GLU A 97 21.87 26.91 -4.77
N ILE A 98 21.20 27.21 -3.65
CA ILE A 98 21.48 28.40 -2.84
C ILE A 98 22.84 28.29 -2.13
N GLU A 99 23.19 27.12 -1.62
CA GLU A 99 24.53 26.91 -1.02
C GLU A 99 25.66 27.01 -2.05
N LEU A 100 25.47 26.50 -3.27
CA LEU A 100 26.51 26.56 -4.31
C LEU A 100 26.77 27.99 -4.80
N ASP A 101 25.75 28.84 -4.88
CA ASP A 101 25.88 30.27 -5.25
C ASP A 101 26.64 31.06 -4.16
N GLU A 102 26.40 30.75 -2.88
CA GLU A 102 27.09 31.41 -1.75
C GLU A 102 28.57 31.01 -1.62
N PHE A 103 28.95 29.80 -2.04
CA PHE A 103 30.35 29.37 -2.07
C PHE A 103 31.13 29.94 -3.27
N ASP A 104 30.48 30.18 -4.42
CA ASP A 104 31.11 30.75 -5.61
C ASP A 104 31.44 32.25 -5.40
N ASP A 105 30.47 33.00 -4.86
CA ASP A 105 30.65 34.43 -4.56
C ASP A 105 31.75 34.69 -3.51
N ASN A 106 31.89 33.83 -2.49
CA ASN A 106 32.94 33.98 -1.48
C ASN A 106 34.33 33.59 -2.00
N ALA A 107 34.43 32.64 -2.94
CA ALA A 107 35.70 32.25 -3.55
C ALA A 107 36.25 33.34 -4.48
N GLU A 108 35.40 34.01 -5.27
CA GLU A 108 35.81 35.14 -6.10
C GLU A 108 36.26 36.36 -5.27
N VAL A 109 35.64 36.59 -4.11
CA VAL A 109 36.01 37.70 -3.21
C VAL A 109 37.37 37.45 -2.52
N GLU A 110 37.67 36.22 -2.10
CA GLU A 110 38.98 35.88 -1.53
C GLU A 110 40.11 35.96 -2.58
N GLU A 111 39.89 35.50 -3.81
CA GLU A 111 40.91 35.55 -4.86
C GLU A 111 41.29 37.00 -5.21
N ASN A 112 40.32 37.91 -5.27
CA ASN A 112 40.57 39.33 -5.54
C ASN A 112 41.28 40.08 -4.39
N LEU A 113 41.25 39.54 -3.17
CA LEU A 113 41.98 40.11 -2.02
C LEU A 113 43.45 39.69 -1.96
N ILE A 114 43.81 38.56 -2.57
CA ILE A 114 45.18 38.02 -2.58
C ILE A 114 46.03 38.67 -3.69
N ILE A 115 45.39 39.26 -4.70
CA ILE A 115 46.04 39.82 -5.91
C ILE A 115 46.16 41.37 -5.84
N ALA A 116 45.63 42.02 -4.78
CA ALA A 116 45.69 43.48 -4.57
C ALA A 116 46.90 43.95 -3.74
#